data_AF-A0A966YYG2-F1
#
_entry.id   AF-A0A966YYG2-F1
#
_cell.length_a   1.000
_cell.length_b   1.000
_cell.length_c   1.000
_cell.angle_alpha   90.00
_cell.angle_beta   90.00
_cell.angle_gamma   90.00
#
_symmetry.space_group_name_H-M   'P 1'
#
loop_
_entity.id
_entity.type
_entity.pdbx_description
1 polymer ?
#
loop_
_entity_poly.entity_id
_entity_poly.type
_entity_poly.pdbx_seq_one_letter_code
_entity_poly.pdbx_strand_id
1 'polypeptide(L)'
;IIGGLGSIMGSFFGAAFIVIVPIVLDNLPNWFGIPIDTALASHLTFMIFGALIVFFLIVEPHGLARLWSVGKEKLRLWPFPH
;
A
#
# COMPACT_ATOMS: atom_id res chain seq x y z
N ILE A 1 9.17 -6.52 6.47
CA ILE A 1 8.60 -7.56 5.57
C ILE A 1 7.80 -6.89 4.47
N ILE A 2 6.66 -6.24 4.77
CA ILE A 2 5.81 -5.54 3.77
C ILE A 2 6.57 -4.48 2.95
N GLY A 3 7.40 -3.68 3.61
CA GLY A 3 8.22 -2.65 2.95
C GLY A 3 9.46 -3.15 2.19
N GLY A 4 9.88 -4.40 2.43
CA GLY A 4 11.14 -4.97 1.97
C GLY A 4 12.18 -5.11 3.08
N LEU A 5 12.81 -6.28 3.16
CA LEU A 5 13.77 -6.63 4.21
C LEU A 5 15.11 -5.93 3.96
N GLY A 6 15.64 -5.23 4.97
CA GLY A 6 16.95 -4.59 4.91
C GLY A 6 17.03 -3.26 4.17
N SER A 7 15.91 -2.65 3.77
CA SER A 7 15.88 -1.35 3.07
C SER A 7 15.29 -0.23 3.95
N ILE A 8 16.02 0.88 4.11
CA ILE A 8 15.55 2.08 4.83
C ILE A 8 14.29 2.66 4.17
N MET A 9 14.30 2.78 2.84
CA MET A 9 13.14 3.25 2.07
C MET A 9 11.96 2.29 2.22
N GLY A 10 12.24 0.99 2.27
CA GLY A 10 11.24 -0.03 2.52
C GLY A 10 10.55 0.14 3.86
N SER A 11 11.31 0.35 4.93
CA SER A 11 10.75 0.62 6.25
C SER A 11 9.84 1.86 6.27
N PHE A 12 10.21 2.93 5.55
CA PHE A 12 9.40 4.15 5.48
C PHE A 12 8.07 3.91 4.75
N PHE A 13 8.10 3.32 3.56
CA PHE A 13 6.89 3.01 2.80
C PHE A 13 6.02 1.95 3.48
N GLY A 14 6.64 0.95 4.11
CA GLY A 14 5.91 -0.07 4.87
C GLY A 14 5.20 0.51 6.10
N ALA A 15 5.85 1.40 6.85
CA ALA A 15 5.24 2.08 7.98
C ALA A 15 4.11 3.02 7.54
N ALA A 16 4.35 3.83 6.49
CA ALA A 16 3.32 4.69 5.92
C ALA A 16 2.11 3.87 5.44
N PHE A 17 2.34 2.73 4.79
CA PHE A 17 1.27 1.84 4.34
C PHE A 17 0.41 1.31 5.49
N ILE A 18 1.03 0.78 6.54
CA ILE A 18 0.32 0.20 7.70
C ILE A 18 -0.49 1.27 8.45
N VAL A 19 -0.01 2.51 8.49
CA VAL A 19 -0.69 3.60 9.20
C VAL A 19 -1.76 4.26 8.34
N ILE A 20 -1.43 4.64 7.10
CA ILE A 20 -2.28 5.51 6.28
C ILE A 20 -3.46 4.74 5.68
N VAL A 21 -3.23 3.52 5.18
CA VAL A 21 -4.27 2.75 4.49
C VAL A 21 -5.50 2.50 5.34
N PRO A 22 -5.41 1.96 6.57
CA PRO A 22 -6.61 1.75 7.39
C PRO A 22 -7.32 3.06 7.74
N ILE A 23 -6.59 4.15 8.00
CA ILE A 23 -7.18 5.47 8.27
C ILE A 23 -7.97 5.96 7.06
N VAL A 24 -7.40 5.84 5.85
CA VAL A 24 -8.07 6.24 4.61
C VAL A 24 -9.31 5.38 4.38
N LEU A 25 -9.21 4.06 4.51
CA LEU A 25 -10.34 3.14 4.29
C LEU A 25 -11.49 3.38 5.28
N ASP A 26 -11.18 3.67 6.54
CA ASP A 26 -12.19 3.93 7.57
C ASP A 26 -12.90 5.29 7.37
N ASN A 27 -12.17 6.28 6.84
CA ASN A 27 -12.73 7.61 6.56
C ASN A 27 -13.37 7.73 5.16
N LEU A 28 -13.09 6.78 4.26
CA LEU A 28 -13.57 6.81 2.88
C LEU A 28 -15.11 6.89 2.78
N PRO A 29 -15.89 6.04 3.48
CA PRO A 29 -17.35 6.11 3.43
C PRO A 29 -17.89 7.48 3.88
N ASN A 30 -17.26 8.08 4.89
CA ASN A 30 -17.63 9.40 5.42
C ASN A 30 -17.39 10.50 4.39
N TRP A 31 -16.28 10.46 3.64
CA TRP A 31 -15.96 11.43 2.60
C TRP A 31 -16.90 11.37 1.40
N PHE A 32 -17.39 10.17 1.07
CA PHE A 32 -18.37 9.96 -0.01
C PHE A 32 -19.83 10.07 0.46
N GLY A 33 -20.07 10.35 1.76
CA GLY A 33 -21.42 10.48 2.31
C GLY A 33 -22.24 9.19 2.24
N ILE A 34 -21.58 8.02 2.18
CA ILE A 34 -22.25 6.73 2.09
C ILE A 34 -22.63 6.31 3.51
N PRO A 35 -23.94 6.16 3.83
CA PRO A 35 -24.36 5.71 5.14
C PRO A 35 -24.12 4.21 5.28
N ILE A 36 -22.94 3.84 5.75
CA ILE A 36 -22.57 2.47 6.10
C ILE A 36 -22.54 2.36 7.62
N ASP A 37 -23.02 1.24 8.15
CA ASP A 37 -22.87 0.93 9.57
C ASP A 37 -21.38 0.91 9.95
N THR A 38 -21.03 1.52 11.09
CA THR A 38 -19.63 1.68 11.53
C THR A 38 -18.95 0.33 11.73
N ALA A 39 -19.70 -0.66 12.21
CA ALA A 39 -19.24 -2.04 12.34
C ALA A 39 -18.87 -2.64 10.96
N LEU A 40 -19.73 -2.48 9.96
CA LEU A 40 -19.45 -2.98 8.61
C LEU A 40 -18.26 -2.27 7.96
N ALA A 41 -18.13 -0.95 8.15
CA ALA A 41 -16.99 -0.20 7.66
C ALA A 41 -15.66 -0.71 8.24
N SER A 42 -15.60 -0.93 9.56
CA SER A 42 -14.41 -1.49 10.21
C SER A 42 -14.09 -2.91 9.70
N HIS A 43 -15.08 -3.78 9.54
CA HIS A 43 -14.87 -5.13 8.98
C HIS A 43 -14.35 -5.09 7.54
N LEU A 44 -14.91 -4.22 6.70
CA LEU A 44 -14.43 -4.01 5.33
C LEU A 44 -13.00 -3.49 5.31
N THR A 45 -12.67 -2.51 6.16
CA THR A 45 -11.30 -2.00 6.31
C THR A 45 -10.33 -3.14 6.65
N PHE A 46 -10.65 -4.01 7.61
CA PHE A 46 -9.80 -5.15 7.95
C PHE A 46 -9.66 -6.16 6.80
N MET A 47 -10.76 -6.50 6.11
CA MET A 47 -10.72 -7.43 4.98
C MET A 47 -9.88 -6.89 3.82
N ILE A 48 -10.09 -5.62 3.44
CA ILE A 48 -9.35 -4.96 2.36
C ILE A 48 -7.88 -4.82 2.75
N PHE A 49 -7.58 -4.40 3.98
CA PHE A 49 -6.22 -4.27 4.46
C PHE A 49 -5.48 -5.62 4.46
N GLY A 50 -6.11 -6.68 4.95
CA GLY A 50 -5.57 -8.04 4.91
C GLY A 50 -5.35 -8.53 3.48
N ALA A 51 -6.31 -8.30 2.58
CA ALA A 51 -6.20 -8.65 1.17
C ALA A 51 -5.06 -7.89 0.49
N LEU A 52 -4.85 -6.60 0.81
CA LEU A 52 -3.75 -5.82 0.29
C LEU A 52 -2.39 -6.36 0.78
N ILE A 53 -2.28 -6.77 2.05
CA ILE A 53 -1.05 -7.40 2.56
C ILE A 53 -0.75 -8.68 1.76
N VAL A 54 -1.75 -9.55 1.59
CA VAL A 54 -1.59 -10.79 0.82
C VAL A 54 -1.23 -10.49 -0.64
N PHE A 55 -1.88 -9.50 -1.26
CA PHE A 55 -1.59 -9.06 -2.61
C PHE A 55 -0.13 -8.60 -2.76
N PHE A 56 0.38 -7.78 -1.84
CA PHE A 56 1.78 -7.34 -1.87
C PHE A 56 2.75 -8.51 -1.69
N LEU A 57 2.43 -9.48 -0.84
CA LEU A 57 3.24 -10.69 -0.67
C LEU A 57 3.28 -11.56 -1.95
N ILE A 58 2.18 -11.62 -2.71
CA ILE A 58 2.10 -12.38 -3.97
C ILE A 58 2.82 -11.65 -5.10
N VAL A 59 2.51 -10.37 -5.32
CA VAL A 59 3.04 -9.59 -6.45
C VAL A 59 4.54 -9.39 -6.33
N GLU A 60 5.04 -9.07 -5.14
CA GLU A 60 6.48 -8.92 -4.95
C GLU A 60 6.89 -9.24 -3.50
N PRO A 61 7.42 -10.45 -3.22
CA PRO A 61 7.77 -10.88 -1.86
C PRO A 61 8.91 -10.06 -1.22
N HIS A 62 9.59 -9.24 -2.03
CA HIS A 62 10.64 -8.31 -1.60
C HIS A 62 10.09 -6.95 -1.14
N GLY A 63 8.77 -6.74 -1.19
CA GLY A 63 8.07 -5.58 -0.65
C GLY A 63 8.08 -4.32 -1.53
N LEU A 64 7.39 -3.27 -1.04
CA LEU A 64 7.16 -1.99 -1.73
C LEU A 64 8.45 -1.29 -2.22
N ALA A 65 9.58 -1.50 -1.55
CA ALA A 65 10.87 -0.93 -1.96
C ALA A 65 11.31 -1.36 -3.36
N ARG A 66 10.98 -2.59 -3.77
CA ARG A 66 11.39 -3.14 -5.07
C ARG A 66 10.53 -2.59 -6.21
N LEU A 67 9.22 -2.50 -6.00
CA LEU A 67 8.32 -1.78 -6.92
C LEU A 67 8.79 -0.34 -7.14
N TRP A 68 9.19 0.35 -6.07
CA TRP A 68 9.71 1.72 -6.16
C TRP A 68 11.05 1.81 -6.90
N SER A 69 11.98 0.85 -6.72
CA SER A 69 13.25 0.85 -7.46
C SER A 69 13.03 0.58 -8.95
N VAL A 70 12.19 -0.39 -9.30
CA VAL A 70 11.85 -0.71 -10.70
C VAL A 70 11.13 0.47 -11.37
N GLY A 71 10.21 1.12 -10.65
CA GLY A 71 9.54 2.34 -11.12
C GLY A 71 10.55 3.47 -11.39
N LYS A 72 11.49 3.71 -10.47
CA LYS A 72 12.55 4.70 -10.66
C LYS A 72 13.49 4.35 -11.82
N GLU A 73 13.82 3.08 -12.01
CA GLU A 73 14.64 2.63 -13.15
C GLU A 73 13.92 2.88 -14.48
N LYS A 74 12.63 2.54 -14.56
CA LYS A 74 11.79 2.85 -15.73
C LYS A 74 11.67 4.36 -15.99
N LEU A 75 11.52 5.17 -14.94
CA LEU A 75 11.42 6.62 -15.05
C LEU A 75 12.76 7.26 -15.48
N ARG A 76 13.90 6.66 -15.11
CA ARG A 76 15.23 7.14 -15.50
C ARG A 76 15.56 6.91 -16.98
N LEU A 77 15.04 5.84 -17.57
CA LEU A 77 15.18 5.51 -19.00
C LEU A 77 14.21 6.31 -19.89
N TRP A 78 13.34 7.11 -19.29
CA TRP A 78 12.43 8.02 -19.96
C TRP A 78 13.02 9.44 -19.88
N PRO A 79 13.16 10.23 -20.98
CA PRO A 79 12.57 10.05 -22.31
C PRO A 79 13.53 9.54 -23.42
N PHE A 80 14.78 9.19 -23.14
CA PHE A 80 15.71 8.70 -24.15
C PHE A 80 16.25 7.30 -23.78
N PRO A 81 16.08 6.27 -24.62
CA PRO A 81 16.44 4.87 -24.31
C PRO A 81 17.95 4.56 -24.35
N HIS A 82 18.84 5.56 -24.19
CA HIS A 82 20.29 5.41 -24.28
C HIS A 82 20.96 6.01 -23.05
#